data_AF-A0A817K781-F1
#
_entry.id   AF-A0A817K781-F1
#
_cell.length_a   1.000
_cell.length_b   1.000
_cell.length_c   1.000
_cell.angle_alpha   90.00
_cell.angle_beta   90.00
_cell.angle_gamma   90.00
#
_symmetry.space_group_name_H-M   'P 1'
#
loop_
_entity.id
_entity.type
_entity.pdbx_description
1 polymer ?
#
loop_
_entity_poly.entity_id
_entity_poly.type
_entity_poly.pdbx_seq_one_letter_code
_entity_poly.pdbx_strand_id
1 'polypeptide(L)'
;MSIESTIDLQFNTYQQLYFQHQTIRREHQGILLESLQHLKHNVNSTLMDDRRKYENAKEIFYHKFNIFKRIFIHAAAQYKNSCVMPLKQIYQQRKYLSIKVIELLNKTKSETSPIEMRAHWNGSIAVVYNPITGRAEWKQYRHGGMHGVFNPNTRTIEWKDDFQTGVYGVFNPKLNIVEWKKFYKGGVHGVYNPSIDTIEWQTSFHSGIGGVYNPLTKQIEWKTSYCGGVVGYFDYETQTIKWIEKWHHGIALISWDSTMNSYLTTASCGWYDDN
;
A
#
# COMPACT_ATOMS: atom_id res chain seq x y z
N MET A 1 21.99 7.49 31.26
CA MET A 1 21.89 6.98 29.87
C MET A 1 22.27 8.09 28.92
N SER A 2 23.22 7.86 28.00
CA SER A 2 23.65 8.86 27.01
C SER A 2 22.59 9.05 25.93
N ILE A 3 22.52 10.22 25.28
CA ILE A 3 21.54 10.51 24.21
C ILE A 3 21.69 9.53 23.03
N GLU A 4 22.92 9.11 22.73
CA GLU A 4 23.24 8.08 21.73
C GLU A 4 22.59 6.73 22.08
N SER A 5 22.65 6.31 23.36
CA SER A 5 22.00 5.06 23.78
C SER A 5 20.47 5.06 23.60
N THR A 6 19.83 6.24 23.62
CA THR A 6 18.38 6.35 23.43
C THR A 6 17.97 6.28 21.96
N ILE A 7 18.73 6.91 21.04
CA ILE A 7 18.39 6.87 19.62
C ILE A 7 18.62 5.46 19.04
N ASP A 8 19.69 4.78 19.47
CA ASP A 8 19.98 3.40 19.05
C ASP A 8 18.87 2.44 19.48
N LEU A 9 18.34 2.60 20.70
CA LEU A 9 17.20 1.82 21.19
C LEU A 9 15.93 2.04 20.35
N GLN A 10 15.66 3.28 19.94
CA GLN A 10 14.51 3.59 19.08
C GLN A 10 14.68 2.97 17.68
N PHE A 11 15.90 2.99 17.11
CA PHE A 11 16.19 2.32 15.84
C PHE A 11 16.04 0.80 15.95
N ASN A 12 16.56 0.18 17.01
CA ASN A 12 16.42 -1.25 17.23
C ASN A 12 14.95 -1.66 17.37
N THR A 13 14.16 -0.91 18.14
CA THR A 13 12.71 -1.12 18.26
C THR A 13 12.02 -1.00 16.90
N TYR A 14 12.37 0.02 16.10
CA TYR A 14 11.83 0.18 14.75
C TYR A 14 12.16 -1.02 13.85
N GLN A 15 13.41 -1.47 13.84
CA GLN A 15 13.84 -2.61 13.03
C GLN A 15 13.10 -3.90 13.40
N GLN A 16 12.90 -4.14 14.70
CA GLN A 16 12.11 -5.27 15.19
C GLN A 16 10.66 -5.20 14.72
N LEU A 17 10.00 -4.06 14.89
CA LEU A 17 8.62 -3.87 14.44
C LEU A 17 8.48 -3.94 12.92
N TYR A 18 9.48 -3.45 12.18
CA TYR A 18 9.51 -3.53 10.73
C TYR A 18 9.64 -4.98 10.25
N PHE A 19 10.52 -5.76 10.86
CA PHE A 19 10.67 -7.19 10.58
C PHE A 19 9.38 -7.98 10.91
N GLN A 20 8.77 -7.70 12.05
CA GLN A 20 7.47 -8.27 12.43
C GLN A 20 6.39 -7.93 11.40
N HIS A 21 6.29 -6.67 10.99
CA HIS A 21 5.34 -6.27 9.94
C HIS A 21 5.55 -7.04 8.62
N GLN A 22 6.80 -7.32 8.23
CA GLN A 22 7.09 -8.07 7.00
C GLN A 22 6.71 -9.55 7.07
N THR A 23 6.74 -10.15 8.27
CA THR A 23 6.56 -11.58 8.48
C THR A 23 5.15 -11.95 8.93
N ILE A 24 4.47 -11.04 9.64
CA ILE A 24 3.10 -11.23 10.11
C ILE A 24 2.12 -11.14 8.94
N ARG A 25 1.15 -12.05 8.93
CA ARG A 25 0.05 -12.08 7.97
C ARG A 25 -0.82 -10.83 8.11
N ARG A 26 -1.40 -10.36 7.00
CA ARG A 26 -2.18 -9.12 6.90
C ARG A 26 -3.27 -9.04 7.98
N GLU A 27 -4.03 -10.10 8.16
CA GLU A 27 -5.15 -10.16 9.10
C GLU A 27 -4.72 -10.10 10.58
N HIS A 28 -3.43 -10.28 10.87
CA HIS A 28 -2.85 -10.20 12.22
C HIS A 28 -2.04 -8.92 12.46
N GLN A 29 -1.96 -8.01 11.48
CA GLN A 29 -1.17 -6.77 11.59
C GLN A 29 -1.63 -5.84 12.72
N GLY A 30 -2.87 -6.00 13.19
CA GLY A 30 -3.46 -5.20 14.28
C GLY A 30 -2.62 -5.20 15.55
N ILE A 31 -1.92 -6.30 15.84
CA ILE A 31 -1.10 -6.46 17.06
C ILE A 31 0.06 -5.46 17.13
N LEU A 32 0.50 -4.91 15.99
CA LEU A 32 1.63 -3.98 15.92
C LEU A 32 1.23 -2.52 16.16
N LEU A 33 -0.05 -2.18 16.06
CA LEU A 33 -0.51 -0.80 16.03
C LEU A 33 -0.16 -0.04 17.32
N GLU A 34 -0.38 -0.65 18.49
CA GLU A 34 -0.08 -0.04 19.78
C GLU A 34 1.42 0.23 19.94
N SER A 35 2.25 -0.76 19.66
CA SER A 35 3.71 -0.64 19.74
C SER A 35 4.26 0.43 18.80
N LEU A 36 3.73 0.51 17.57
CA LEU A 36 4.11 1.55 16.61
C LEU A 36 3.65 2.95 17.05
N GLN A 37 2.49 3.07 17.66
CA GLN A 37 2.01 4.35 18.21
C GLN A 37 2.86 4.80 19.40
N HIS A 38 3.22 3.89 20.30
CA HIS A 38 4.11 4.16 21.40
C HIS A 38 5.49 4.62 20.90
N LEU A 39 6.07 3.89 19.92
CA LEU A 39 7.34 4.29 19.31
C LEU A 39 7.25 5.66 18.63
N LYS A 40 6.17 5.94 17.89
CA LYS A 40 5.94 7.26 17.28
C LYS A 40 5.93 8.36 18.34
N HIS A 41 5.20 8.17 19.43
CA HIS A 41 5.13 9.14 20.52
C HIS A 41 6.52 9.39 21.13
N ASN A 42 7.25 8.31 21.44
CA ASN A 42 8.59 8.36 22.03
C ASN A 42 9.63 9.05 21.11
N VAL A 43 9.61 8.75 19.82
CA VAL A 43 10.48 9.39 18.81
C VAL A 43 10.14 10.88 18.67
N ASN A 44 8.85 11.23 18.63
CA ASN A 44 8.43 12.62 18.47
C ASN A 44 8.72 13.49 19.69
N SER A 45 8.53 12.97 20.91
CA SER A 45 8.85 13.72 22.13
C SER A 45 10.34 14.07 22.19
N THR A 46 11.20 13.09 21.92
CA THR A 46 12.66 13.27 21.89
C THR A 46 13.16 14.10 20.71
N LEU A 47 12.47 14.07 19.55
CA LEU A 47 12.81 14.89 18.38
C LEU A 47 12.66 16.38 18.66
N MET A 48 11.64 16.77 19.43
CA MET A 48 11.42 18.16 19.81
C MET A 48 12.54 18.68 20.72
N ASP A 49 13.00 17.85 21.66
CA ASP A 49 14.12 18.19 22.53
C ASP A 49 15.44 18.29 21.76
N ASP A 50 15.73 17.36 20.85
CA ASP A 50 16.95 17.40 20.04
C ASP A 50 16.97 18.61 19.11
N ARG A 51 15.82 18.97 18.52
CA ARG A 51 15.69 20.21 17.75
C ARG A 51 16.03 21.42 18.60
N ARG A 52 15.49 21.50 19.82
CA ARG A 52 15.72 22.63 20.74
C ARG A 52 17.21 22.72 21.12
N LYS A 53 17.84 21.59 21.47
CA LYS A 53 19.28 21.53 21.81
C LYS A 53 20.15 21.96 20.63
N TYR A 54 19.84 21.48 19.42
CA TYR A 54 20.58 21.84 18.21
C TYR A 54 20.44 23.34 17.89
N GLU A 55 19.24 23.91 17.90
CA GLU A 55 19.04 25.34 17.62
C GLU A 55 19.69 26.21 18.69
N ASN A 56 19.62 25.86 19.98
CA ASN A 56 20.31 26.58 21.04
C ASN A 56 21.85 26.54 20.87
N ALA A 57 22.43 25.36 20.61
CA ALA A 57 23.88 25.25 20.38
C ALA A 57 24.33 26.05 19.16
N LYS A 58 23.48 26.08 18.11
CA LYS A 58 23.67 26.86 16.90
C LYS A 58 23.60 28.36 17.21
N GLU A 59 22.59 28.85 17.92
CA GLU A 59 22.47 30.24 18.35
C GLU A 59 23.69 30.69 19.18
N ILE A 60 24.12 29.89 20.16
CA ILE A 60 25.33 30.17 20.95
C ILE A 60 26.56 30.27 20.04
N PHE A 61 26.70 29.38 19.06
CA PHE A 61 27.78 29.45 18.08
C PHE A 61 27.72 30.74 17.25
N TYR A 62 26.52 31.13 16.81
CA TYR A 62 26.34 32.35 16.02
C TYR A 62 26.59 33.62 16.85
N HIS A 63 26.22 33.62 18.12
CA HIS A 63 26.43 34.76 19.03
C HIS A 63 27.89 34.89 19.48
N LYS A 64 28.53 33.78 19.87
CA LYS A 64 29.91 33.77 20.41
C LYS A 64 30.98 34.03 19.35
N PHE A 65 30.75 33.56 18.12
CA PHE A 65 31.70 33.71 17.03
C PHE A 65 31.04 34.52 15.92
N ASN A 66 31.48 35.77 15.69
CA ASN A 66 31.06 36.54 14.52
C ASN A 66 31.67 35.95 13.23
N ILE A 67 31.31 36.49 12.05
CA ILE A 67 31.73 35.94 10.75
C ILE A 67 33.25 35.74 10.65
N PHE A 68 34.06 36.73 11.04
CA PHE A 68 35.52 36.61 10.98
C PHE A 68 36.06 35.57 11.97
N LYS A 69 35.53 35.54 13.19
CA LYS A 69 35.94 34.55 14.20
C LYS A 69 35.60 33.11 13.78
N ARG A 70 34.52 32.88 13.03
CA ARG A 70 34.16 31.54 12.54
C ARG A 70 35.10 31.00 11.47
N ILE A 71 35.71 31.88 10.67
CA ILE A 71 36.57 31.49 9.55
C ILE A 71 38.01 31.25 10.04
N PHE A 72 38.50 32.08 10.96
CA PHE A 72 39.93 32.14 11.26
C PHE A 72 40.32 31.63 12.65
N ILE A 73 39.37 31.29 13.54
CA ILE A 73 39.69 30.88 14.91
C ILE A 73 39.44 29.39 15.12
N HIS A 74 40.49 28.70 15.58
CA HIS A 74 40.45 27.27 15.90
C HIS A 74 39.36 26.91 16.92
N ALA A 75 39.16 27.74 17.95
CA ALA A 75 38.10 27.56 18.95
C ALA A 75 36.68 27.56 18.35
N ALA A 76 36.44 28.28 17.25
CA ALA A 76 35.15 28.25 16.56
C ALA A 76 34.93 26.91 15.85
N ALA A 77 35.95 26.42 15.15
CA ALA A 77 35.92 25.10 14.52
C ALA A 77 35.74 23.97 15.55
N GLN A 78 36.48 24.04 16.66
CA GLN A 78 36.37 23.08 17.76
C GLN A 78 34.95 23.06 18.35
N TYR A 79 34.39 24.23 18.69
CA TYR A 79 33.02 24.32 19.22
C TYR A 79 31.98 23.79 18.23
N LYS A 80 32.11 24.13 16.94
CA LYS A 80 31.22 23.63 15.90
C LYS A 80 31.25 22.10 15.84
N ASN A 81 32.44 21.51 15.88
CA ASN A 81 32.62 20.06 15.78
C ASN A 81 32.24 19.30 17.05
N SER A 82 32.44 19.88 18.25
CA SER A 82 32.14 19.21 19.51
C SER A 82 30.70 19.43 19.99
N CYS A 83 30.09 20.58 19.69
CA CYS A 83 28.80 20.97 20.27
C CYS A 83 27.68 21.07 19.24
N VAL A 84 27.95 21.53 18.02
CA VAL A 84 26.90 21.78 17.02
C VAL A 84 26.66 20.57 16.12
N MET A 85 27.73 20.02 15.54
CA MET A 85 27.62 18.92 14.57
C MET A 85 27.04 17.63 15.17
N PRO A 86 27.43 17.18 16.37
CA PRO A 86 26.84 15.96 16.97
C PRO A 86 25.34 16.11 17.21
N LEU A 87 24.91 17.27 17.74
CA LEU A 87 23.48 17.55 17.94
C LEU A 87 22.71 17.61 16.62
N LYS A 88 23.32 18.17 15.56
CA LYS A 88 22.74 18.17 14.22
C LYS A 88 22.56 16.75 13.68
N GLN A 89 23.57 15.88 13.86
CA GLN A 89 23.51 14.49 13.42
C GLN A 89 22.40 13.72 14.13
N ILE A 90 22.33 13.82 15.46
CA ILE A 90 21.28 13.19 16.27
C ILE A 90 19.90 13.68 15.83
N TYR A 91 19.71 15.00 15.67
CA TYR A 91 18.45 15.56 15.20
C TYR A 91 18.05 15.02 13.80
N GLN A 92 19.00 14.94 12.86
CA GLN A 92 18.75 14.42 11.52
C GLN A 92 18.40 12.93 11.52
N GLN A 93 19.13 12.12 12.29
CA GLN A 93 18.85 10.69 12.45
C GLN A 93 17.46 10.46 13.05
N ARG A 94 17.09 11.22 14.10
CA ARG A 94 15.77 11.07 14.72
C ARG A 94 14.64 11.58 13.83
N LYS A 95 14.88 12.64 13.04
CA LYS A 95 13.93 13.11 12.02
C LYS A 95 13.70 12.03 10.96
N TYR A 96 14.76 11.37 10.49
CA TYR A 96 14.65 10.25 9.56
C TYR A 96 13.84 9.09 10.17
N LEU A 97 14.15 8.71 11.41
CA LEU A 97 13.41 7.65 12.12
C LEU A 97 11.93 8.00 12.29
N SER A 98 11.60 9.25 12.64
CA SER A 98 10.21 9.72 12.76
C SER A 98 9.44 9.51 11.46
N ILE A 99 10.03 9.86 10.31
CA ILE A 99 9.43 9.62 8.98
C ILE A 99 9.18 8.12 8.79
N LYS A 100 10.17 7.27 9.07
CA LYS A 100 10.07 5.81 8.90
C LYS A 100 9.03 5.15 9.78
N VAL A 101 8.90 5.59 11.04
CA VAL A 101 7.86 5.10 11.96
C VAL A 101 6.48 5.53 11.47
N ILE A 102 6.32 6.75 10.97
CA ILE A 102 5.05 7.24 10.40
C ILE A 102 4.67 6.46 9.14
N GLU A 103 5.62 6.24 8.22
CA GLU A 103 5.42 5.43 7.01
C GLU A 103 4.93 4.02 7.37
N LEU A 104 5.62 3.36 8.32
CA LEU A 104 5.26 2.01 8.76
C LEU A 104 3.89 1.99 9.45
N LEU A 105 3.61 2.92 10.36
CA LEU A 105 2.31 3.01 11.05
C LEU A 105 1.16 3.22 10.07
N ASN A 106 1.31 4.10 9.08
CA ASN A 106 0.28 4.33 8.07
C ASN A 106 0.05 3.10 7.20
N LYS A 107 1.13 2.40 6.82
CA LYS A 107 1.06 1.14 6.09
C LYS A 107 0.33 0.06 6.90
N THR A 108 0.71 -0.16 8.16
CA THR A 108 0.04 -1.12 9.05
C THR A 108 -1.44 -0.78 9.22
N LYS A 109 -1.78 0.49 9.43
CA LYS A 109 -3.19 0.93 9.51
C LYS A 109 -4.00 0.58 8.26
N SER A 110 -3.43 0.86 7.08
CA SER A 110 -4.05 0.50 5.80
C SER A 110 -4.23 -1.01 5.67
N GLU A 111 -3.23 -1.80 6.08
CA GLU A 111 -3.28 -3.26 6.00
C GLU A 111 -4.28 -3.89 6.98
N THR A 112 -4.52 -3.25 8.13
CA THR A 112 -5.53 -3.67 9.11
C THR A 112 -6.96 -3.31 8.72
N SER A 113 -7.15 -2.43 7.73
CA SER A 113 -8.49 -2.12 7.26
C SER A 113 -9.11 -3.35 6.57
N PRO A 114 -10.40 -3.66 6.86
CA PRO A 114 -11.09 -4.78 6.21
C PRO A 114 -11.21 -4.55 4.70
N ILE A 115 -11.20 -3.28 4.27
CA ILE A 115 -11.24 -2.90 2.87
C ILE A 115 -10.08 -1.94 2.59
N GLU A 116 -9.30 -2.22 1.55
CA GLU A 116 -8.28 -1.31 1.02
C GLU A 116 -8.47 -1.18 -0.49
N MET A 117 -8.45 0.05 -0.97
CA MET A 117 -8.53 0.38 -2.38
C MET A 117 -7.33 1.21 -2.80
N ARG A 118 -6.77 0.90 -3.96
CA ARG A 118 -5.78 1.76 -4.63
C ARG A 118 -6.20 2.03 -6.06
N ALA A 119 -5.79 3.18 -6.56
CA ALA A 119 -6.08 3.61 -7.91
C ALA A 119 -4.80 4.10 -8.61
N HIS A 120 -4.76 3.95 -9.93
CA HIS A 120 -3.62 4.39 -10.74
C HIS A 120 -4.10 5.18 -11.96
N TRP A 121 -3.63 6.43 -12.08
CA TRP A 121 -3.98 7.32 -13.19
C TRP A 121 -3.40 6.83 -14.51
N ASN A 122 -4.17 6.88 -15.58
CA ASN A 122 -3.75 6.45 -16.92
C ASN A 122 -3.02 5.09 -16.95
N GLY A 123 -3.43 4.18 -16.07
CA GLY A 123 -2.98 2.80 -16.09
C GLY A 123 -3.92 1.88 -15.32
N SER A 124 -3.54 0.61 -15.27
CA SER A 124 -4.20 -0.41 -14.48
C SER A 124 -3.43 -0.63 -13.20
N ILE A 125 -4.14 -1.09 -12.18
CA ILE A 125 -3.59 -1.55 -10.94
C ILE A 125 -4.32 -2.84 -10.58
N ALA A 126 -3.58 -3.81 -10.08
CA ALA A 126 -4.13 -5.07 -9.62
C ALA A 126 -3.55 -5.41 -8.24
N VAL A 127 -4.38 -6.08 -7.44
CA VAL A 127 -4.03 -6.61 -6.14
C VAL A 127 -4.35 -8.09 -6.11
N VAL A 128 -3.47 -8.86 -5.49
CA VAL A 128 -3.70 -10.29 -5.24
C VAL A 128 -3.32 -10.58 -3.79
N TYR A 129 -4.22 -11.23 -3.06
CA TYR A 129 -3.90 -11.77 -1.75
C TYR A 129 -3.22 -13.13 -1.92
N ASN A 130 -2.04 -13.28 -1.33
CA ASN A 130 -1.31 -14.53 -1.28
C ASN A 130 -1.62 -15.24 0.05
N PRO A 131 -2.45 -16.29 0.07
CA PRO A 131 -2.81 -16.97 1.31
C PRO A 131 -1.65 -17.75 1.93
N ILE A 132 -0.56 -18.02 1.20
CA ILE A 132 0.63 -18.70 1.74
C ILE A 132 1.43 -17.74 2.61
N THR A 133 1.71 -16.54 2.10
CA THR A 133 2.46 -15.51 2.84
C THR A 133 1.55 -14.67 3.75
N GLY A 134 0.24 -14.69 3.50
CA GLY A 134 -0.74 -13.81 4.14
C GLY A 134 -0.55 -12.34 3.75
N ARG A 135 0.05 -12.04 2.59
CA ARG A 135 0.35 -10.67 2.16
C ARG A 135 -0.40 -10.34 0.86
N ALA A 136 -0.71 -9.05 0.67
CA ALA A 136 -1.23 -8.54 -0.59
C ALA A 136 -0.08 -8.06 -1.48
N GLU A 137 -0.07 -8.50 -2.72
CA GLU A 137 0.87 -8.04 -3.75
C GLU A 137 0.16 -7.10 -4.72
N TRP A 138 0.79 -5.96 -5.00
CA TRP A 138 0.22 -4.91 -5.84
C TRP A 138 1.12 -4.70 -7.05
N LYS A 139 0.52 -4.61 -8.24
CA LYS A 139 1.22 -4.18 -9.46
C LYS A 139 0.44 -3.12 -10.20
N GLN A 140 1.19 -2.22 -10.83
CA GLN A 140 0.66 -1.13 -11.66
C GLN A 140 1.25 -1.26 -13.05
N TYR A 141 0.46 -0.89 -14.06
CA TYR A 141 0.90 -0.89 -15.45
C TYR A 141 0.31 0.30 -16.19
N ARG A 142 1.15 1.08 -16.85
CA ARG A 142 0.77 2.33 -17.51
C ARG A 142 0.32 2.04 -18.95
N HIS A 143 -0.73 2.71 -19.43
CA HIS A 143 -1.21 2.58 -20.82
C HIS A 143 -1.58 1.15 -21.26
N GLY A 144 -2.01 0.29 -20.33
CA GLY A 144 -2.46 -1.06 -20.64
C GLY A 144 -3.25 -1.71 -19.50
N GLY A 145 -3.65 -2.96 -19.72
CA GLY A 145 -4.27 -3.81 -18.71
C GLY A 145 -3.22 -4.67 -18.00
N MET A 146 -3.43 -4.90 -16.71
CA MET A 146 -2.64 -5.78 -15.86
C MET A 146 -3.60 -6.43 -14.88
N HIS A 147 -3.47 -7.73 -14.70
CA HIS A 147 -4.16 -8.45 -13.65
C HIS A 147 -3.27 -9.54 -13.07
N GLY A 148 -3.47 -9.85 -11.79
CA GLY A 148 -2.86 -10.99 -11.13
C GLY A 148 -3.91 -11.94 -10.57
N VAL A 149 -3.60 -13.22 -10.49
CA VAL A 149 -4.47 -14.23 -9.86
C VAL A 149 -3.60 -15.16 -9.04
N PHE A 150 -4.01 -15.44 -7.80
CA PHE A 150 -3.38 -16.50 -7.03
C PHE A 150 -3.87 -17.85 -7.57
N ASN A 151 -2.95 -18.71 -8.01
CA ASN A 151 -3.26 -20.07 -8.43
C ASN A 151 -3.02 -21.04 -7.25
N PRO A 152 -4.08 -21.60 -6.64
CA PRO A 152 -3.95 -22.54 -5.52
C PRO A 152 -3.20 -23.83 -5.87
N ASN A 153 -3.23 -24.26 -7.14
CA ASN A 153 -2.56 -25.47 -7.60
C ASN A 153 -1.04 -25.32 -7.56
N THR A 154 -0.52 -24.24 -8.15
CA THR A 154 0.92 -23.95 -8.19
C THR A 154 1.40 -23.22 -6.94
N ARG A 155 0.47 -22.69 -6.13
CA ARG A 155 0.74 -21.86 -4.94
C ARG A 155 1.52 -20.59 -5.26
N THR A 156 1.33 -20.07 -6.47
CA THR A 156 2.00 -18.85 -6.95
C THR A 156 0.99 -17.85 -7.48
N ILE A 157 1.38 -16.58 -7.51
CA ILE A 157 0.60 -15.57 -8.23
C ILE A 157 1.05 -15.55 -9.68
N GLU A 158 0.09 -15.69 -10.58
CA GLU A 158 0.27 -15.47 -12.00
C GLU A 158 -0.10 -14.03 -12.35
N TRP A 159 0.77 -13.35 -13.09
CA TRP A 159 0.57 -11.98 -13.54
C TRP A 159 0.53 -11.93 -15.06
N LYS A 160 -0.36 -11.10 -15.60
CA LYS A 160 -0.44 -10.87 -17.04
C LYS A 160 -0.75 -9.41 -17.32
N ASP A 161 0.01 -8.84 -18.25
CA ASP A 161 -0.20 -7.51 -18.78
C ASP A 161 -0.31 -7.53 -20.31
N ASP A 162 -0.89 -6.45 -20.83
CA ASP A 162 -0.94 -6.18 -22.26
C ASP A 162 -1.12 -4.69 -22.54
N PHE A 163 -0.43 -4.20 -23.57
CA PHE A 163 -0.47 -2.80 -23.98
C PHE A 163 -1.80 -2.47 -24.68
N GLN A 164 -2.39 -1.32 -24.37
CA GLN A 164 -3.68 -0.84 -24.93
C GLN A 164 -4.85 -1.85 -24.88
N THR A 165 -4.76 -2.84 -23.99
CA THR A 165 -5.68 -3.99 -23.93
C THR A 165 -6.06 -4.24 -22.50
N GLY A 166 -7.35 -4.37 -22.20
CA GLY A 166 -7.82 -4.85 -20.90
C GLY A 166 -7.42 -6.31 -20.73
N VAL A 167 -6.92 -6.66 -19.54
CA VAL A 167 -6.53 -8.04 -19.18
C VAL A 167 -7.21 -8.40 -17.87
N TYR A 168 -7.80 -9.58 -17.79
CA TYR A 168 -8.39 -10.09 -16.56
C TYR A 168 -8.19 -11.60 -16.47
N GLY A 169 -7.90 -12.08 -15.26
CA GLY A 169 -7.72 -13.49 -14.98
C GLY A 169 -8.67 -13.94 -13.87
N VAL A 170 -9.15 -15.18 -13.96
CA VAL A 170 -9.97 -15.82 -12.92
C VAL A 170 -9.49 -17.24 -12.74
N PHE A 171 -9.32 -17.67 -11.49
CA PHE A 171 -9.06 -19.07 -11.20
C PHE A 171 -10.36 -19.88 -11.36
N ASN A 172 -10.33 -20.91 -12.20
CA ASN A 172 -11.41 -21.86 -12.37
C ASN A 172 -11.16 -23.08 -11.45
N PRO A 173 -11.87 -23.21 -10.32
CA PRO A 173 -11.68 -24.33 -9.40
C PRO A 173 -12.09 -25.70 -9.98
N LYS A 174 -13.02 -25.73 -10.94
CA LYS A 174 -13.44 -26.98 -11.61
C LYS A 174 -12.34 -27.54 -12.51
N LEU A 175 -11.64 -26.66 -13.24
CA LEU A 175 -10.56 -27.04 -14.14
C LEU A 175 -9.18 -26.98 -13.50
N ASN A 176 -9.08 -26.38 -12.30
CA ASN A 176 -7.85 -26.17 -11.55
C ASN A 176 -6.77 -25.38 -12.34
N ILE A 177 -7.22 -24.39 -13.12
CA ILE A 177 -6.37 -23.50 -13.94
C ILE A 177 -6.81 -22.04 -13.81
N VAL A 178 -5.91 -21.13 -14.16
CA VAL A 178 -6.29 -19.71 -14.36
C VAL A 178 -6.70 -19.51 -15.81
N GLU A 179 -7.91 -19.00 -16.01
CA GLU A 179 -8.39 -18.58 -17.32
C GLU A 179 -8.17 -17.07 -17.49
N TRP A 180 -7.70 -16.69 -18.67
CA TRP A 180 -7.34 -15.31 -18.99
C TRP A 180 -8.18 -14.82 -20.16
N LYS A 181 -8.68 -13.59 -20.06
CA LYS A 181 -9.33 -12.90 -21.17
C LYS A 181 -8.70 -11.54 -21.41
N LYS A 182 -8.65 -11.16 -22.69
CA LYS A 182 -8.13 -9.89 -23.17
C LYS A 182 -9.18 -9.18 -24.01
N PHE A 183 -9.18 -7.85 -24.01
CA PHE A 183 -10.06 -7.06 -24.85
C PHE A 183 -9.38 -5.76 -25.29
N TYR A 184 -9.19 -5.60 -26.60
CA TYR A 184 -8.50 -4.45 -27.17
C TYR A 184 -9.32 -3.17 -26.98
N LYS A 185 -8.67 -2.06 -26.58
CA LYS A 185 -9.33 -0.76 -26.37
C LYS A 185 -10.61 -0.83 -25.53
N GLY A 186 -10.55 -1.57 -24.42
CA GLY A 186 -11.64 -1.59 -23.46
C GLY A 186 -11.32 -2.40 -22.21
N GLY A 187 -12.30 -2.45 -21.31
CA GLY A 187 -12.27 -3.26 -20.11
C GLY A 187 -12.74 -4.69 -20.37
N VAL A 188 -12.20 -5.61 -19.59
CA VAL A 188 -12.66 -6.99 -19.48
C VAL A 188 -12.66 -7.39 -18.01
N HIS A 189 -13.67 -8.14 -17.59
CA HIS A 189 -13.79 -8.66 -16.24
C HIS A 189 -14.39 -10.06 -16.29
N GLY A 190 -13.91 -10.92 -15.40
CA GLY A 190 -14.42 -12.28 -15.24
C GLY A 190 -14.79 -12.55 -13.80
N VAL A 191 -15.84 -13.34 -13.59
CA VAL A 191 -16.25 -13.79 -12.26
C VAL A 191 -16.60 -15.27 -12.34
N TYR A 192 -16.09 -16.07 -11.41
CA TYR A 192 -16.51 -17.47 -11.29
C TYR A 192 -17.93 -17.52 -10.70
N ASN A 193 -18.87 -18.14 -11.42
CA ASN A 193 -20.22 -18.38 -10.93
C ASN A 193 -20.31 -19.80 -10.36
N PRO A 194 -20.32 -19.96 -9.02
CA PRO A 194 -20.39 -21.28 -8.38
C PRO A 194 -21.75 -21.99 -8.54
N SER A 195 -22.81 -21.30 -8.99
CA SER A 195 -24.12 -21.93 -9.21
C SER A 195 -24.20 -22.72 -10.52
N ILE A 196 -23.32 -22.42 -11.47
CA ILE A 196 -23.25 -23.10 -12.78
C ILE A 196 -21.85 -23.67 -13.08
N ASP A 197 -20.92 -23.52 -12.15
CA ASP A 197 -19.52 -23.98 -12.23
C ASP A 197 -18.77 -23.51 -13.49
N THR A 198 -18.96 -22.24 -13.86
CA THR A 198 -18.29 -21.61 -15.01
C THR A 198 -17.88 -20.18 -14.71
N ILE A 199 -16.87 -19.68 -15.43
CA ILE A 199 -16.53 -18.27 -15.42
C ILE A 199 -17.41 -17.54 -16.43
N GLU A 200 -18.10 -16.50 -15.97
CA GLU A 200 -18.77 -15.56 -16.86
C GLU A 200 -17.86 -14.36 -17.10
N TRP A 201 -17.88 -13.87 -18.34
CA TRP A 201 -17.01 -12.80 -18.80
C TRP A 201 -17.82 -11.68 -19.40
N GLN A 202 -17.46 -10.44 -19.09
CA GLN A 202 -18.00 -9.28 -19.77
C GLN A 202 -16.90 -8.30 -20.19
N THR A 203 -17.15 -7.63 -21.32
CA THR A 203 -16.26 -6.64 -21.92
C THR A 203 -16.99 -5.33 -22.12
N SER A 204 -16.27 -4.22 -22.09
CA SER A 204 -16.81 -2.89 -22.40
C SER A 204 -15.82 -2.05 -23.18
N PHE A 205 -16.27 -1.47 -24.28
CA PHE A 205 -15.44 -0.63 -25.15
C PHE A 205 -15.27 0.76 -24.54
N HIS A 206 -14.04 1.30 -24.54
CA HIS A 206 -13.75 2.64 -24.00
C HIS A 206 -14.18 2.88 -22.54
N SER A 207 -14.32 1.82 -21.75
CA SER A 207 -14.84 1.88 -20.37
C SER A 207 -14.22 0.79 -19.51
N GLY A 208 -14.12 1.02 -18.21
CA GLY A 208 -13.86 -0.04 -17.24
C GLY A 208 -15.12 -0.86 -16.99
N ILE A 209 -14.92 -2.10 -16.54
CA ILE A 209 -16.01 -3.01 -16.18
C ILE A 209 -15.63 -3.81 -14.92
N GLY A 210 -16.64 -4.07 -14.09
CA GLY A 210 -16.57 -4.79 -12.83
C GLY A 210 -17.72 -5.79 -12.75
N GLY A 211 -17.44 -6.97 -12.18
CA GLY A 211 -18.45 -8.00 -11.94
C GLY A 211 -18.40 -8.49 -10.50
N VAL A 212 -19.56 -8.81 -9.94
CA VAL A 212 -19.68 -9.34 -8.58
C VAL A 212 -20.73 -10.45 -8.58
N TYR A 213 -20.37 -11.62 -8.05
CA TYR A 213 -21.34 -12.69 -7.83
C TYR A 213 -22.23 -12.34 -6.64
N ASN A 214 -23.54 -12.32 -6.86
CA ASN A 214 -24.54 -12.13 -5.82
C ASN A 214 -24.99 -13.51 -5.29
N PRO A 215 -24.64 -13.91 -4.06
CA PRO A 215 -25.01 -15.21 -3.51
C PRO A 215 -26.52 -15.36 -3.26
N LEU A 216 -27.28 -14.27 -3.16
CA LEU A 216 -28.72 -14.30 -2.94
C LEU A 216 -29.51 -14.58 -4.22
N THR A 217 -29.14 -13.90 -5.31
CA THR A 217 -29.79 -14.09 -6.62
C THR A 217 -29.14 -15.21 -7.43
N LYS A 218 -27.94 -15.66 -7.03
CA LYS A 218 -27.11 -16.65 -7.75
C LYS A 218 -26.71 -16.20 -9.15
N GLN A 219 -26.62 -14.88 -9.35
CA GLN A 219 -26.27 -14.26 -10.62
C GLN A 219 -25.09 -13.33 -10.44
N ILE A 220 -24.39 -13.03 -11.53
CA ILE A 220 -23.37 -12.00 -11.54
C ILE A 220 -24.01 -10.68 -11.92
N GLU A 221 -23.77 -9.67 -11.10
CA GLU A 221 -24.12 -8.29 -11.42
C GLU A 221 -22.91 -7.57 -11.99
N TRP A 222 -23.17 -6.76 -13.00
CA TRP A 222 -22.14 -6.10 -13.78
C TRP A 222 -22.32 -4.59 -13.76
N LYS A 223 -21.21 -3.87 -13.73
CA LYS A 223 -21.21 -2.42 -13.84
C LYS A 223 -20.09 -1.95 -14.75
N THR A 224 -20.41 -0.98 -15.60
CA THR A 224 -19.47 -0.29 -16.48
C THR A 224 -19.28 1.15 -16.01
N SER A 225 -18.08 1.69 -16.17
CA SER A 225 -17.78 3.09 -15.88
C SER A 225 -17.07 3.73 -17.08
N TYR A 226 -17.69 4.76 -17.64
CA TYR A 226 -17.15 5.45 -18.82
C TYR A 226 -15.87 6.20 -18.45
N CYS A 227 -14.81 6.02 -19.25
CA CYS A 227 -13.49 6.60 -19.02
C CYS A 227 -12.89 6.33 -17.62
N GLY A 228 -13.28 5.27 -16.91
CA GLY A 228 -12.83 5.01 -15.55
C GLY A 228 -12.84 3.54 -15.16
N GLY A 229 -12.17 3.20 -14.07
CA GLY A 229 -12.20 1.87 -13.48
C GLY A 229 -13.42 1.71 -12.58
N VAL A 230 -13.90 0.48 -12.48
CA VAL A 230 -15.01 0.11 -11.59
C VAL A 230 -14.76 -1.26 -10.98
N VAL A 231 -14.88 -1.33 -9.67
CA VAL A 231 -14.79 -2.57 -8.89
C VAL A 231 -16.00 -2.67 -7.98
N GLY A 232 -16.39 -3.89 -7.65
CA GLY A 232 -17.48 -4.13 -6.72
C GLY A 232 -17.17 -5.26 -5.76
N TYR A 233 -17.94 -5.33 -4.69
CA TYR A 233 -17.94 -6.44 -3.74
C TYR A 233 -19.34 -6.64 -3.16
N PHE A 234 -19.63 -7.86 -2.73
CA PHE A 234 -20.86 -8.16 -2.01
C PHE A 234 -20.64 -7.86 -0.52
N ASP A 235 -21.44 -6.94 0.01
CA ASP A 235 -21.44 -6.61 1.43
C ASP A 235 -22.42 -7.52 2.16
N TYR A 236 -21.91 -8.43 2.97
CA TYR A 236 -22.71 -9.40 3.74
C TYR A 236 -23.51 -8.76 4.88
N GLU A 237 -23.11 -7.60 5.41
CA GLU A 237 -23.84 -6.92 6.48
C GLU A 237 -25.11 -6.28 5.94
N THR A 238 -24.99 -5.59 4.80
CA THR A 238 -26.14 -4.93 4.15
C THR A 238 -26.83 -5.81 3.11
N GLN A 239 -26.28 -6.99 2.81
CA GLN A 239 -26.76 -7.92 1.79
C GLN A 239 -26.91 -7.27 0.40
N THR A 240 -26.01 -6.35 0.06
CA THR A 240 -26.05 -5.60 -1.20
C THR A 240 -24.69 -5.54 -1.87
N ILE A 241 -24.68 -5.36 -3.18
CA ILE A 241 -23.45 -5.09 -3.90
C ILE A 241 -23.09 -3.62 -3.77
N LYS A 242 -21.84 -3.36 -3.41
CA LYS A 242 -21.26 -2.02 -3.38
C LYS A 242 -20.34 -1.85 -4.57
N TRP A 243 -20.45 -0.70 -5.22
CA TRP A 243 -19.64 -0.33 -6.37
C TRP A 243 -18.75 0.85 -6.04
N ILE A 244 -17.50 0.80 -6.51
CA ILE A 244 -16.54 1.89 -6.37
C ILE A 244 -16.01 2.22 -7.75
N GLU A 245 -16.06 3.51 -8.10
CA GLU A 245 -15.71 4.03 -9.42
C GLU A 245 -14.72 5.18 -9.30
N LYS A 246 -13.89 5.32 -10.32
CA LYS A 246 -12.93 6.41 -10.40
C LYS A 246 -12.58 6.73 -11.85
N TRP A 247 -12.92 7.95 -12.23
CA TRP A 247 -12.66 8.51 -13.54
C TRP A 247 -11.14 8.58 -13.84
N HIS A 248 -10.73 8.14 -15.03
CA HIS A 248 -9.34 7.99 -15.54
C HIS A 248 -8.36 7.18 -14.70
N HIS A 249 -8.85 6.33 -13.82
CA HIS A 249 -7.99 5.44 -13.05
C HIS A 249 -8.38 3.98 -13.24
N GLY A 250 -7.39 3.09 -13.33
CA GLY A 250 -7.60 1.72 -12.90
C GLY A 250 -7.78 1.66 -11.39
N ILE A 251 -8.56 0.71 -10.91
CA ILE A 251 -8.85 0.52 -9.48
C ILE A 251 -8.59 -0.93 -9.11
N ALA A 252 -7.99 -1.14 -7.94
CA ALA A 252 -7.84 -2.45 -7.32
C ALA A 252 -8.39 -2.38 -5.90
N LEU A 253 -9.11 -3.43 -5.52
CA LEU A 253 -9.78 -3.58 -4.24
C LEU A 253 -9.35 -4.89 -3.62
N ILE A 254 -9.01 -4.84 -2.34
CA ILE A 254 -8.90 -6.00 -1.47
C ILE A 254 -9.88 -5.83 -0.32
N SER A 255 -10.72 -6.84 -0.07
CA SER A 255 -11.75 -6.82 0.96
C SER A 255 -11.76 -8.12 1.75
N TRP A 256 -11.87 -8.03 3.06
CA TRP A 256 -12.03 -9.18 3.94
C TRP A 256 -13.41 -9.81 3.74
N ASP A 257 -13.44 -11.11 3.50
CA ASP A 257 -14.64 -11.92 3.46
C ASP A 257 -14.65 -12.83 4.70
N SER A 258 -15.61 -12.56 5.60
CA SER A 258 -15.78 -13.32 6.84
C SER A 258 -16.30 -14.74 6.61
N THR A 259 -16.98 -14.99 5.50
CA THR A 259 -17.49 -16.32 5.14
C THR A 259 -16.35 -17.23 4.65
N MET A 260 -15.43 -16.67 3.87
CA MET A 260 -14.25 -17.38 3.38
C MET A 260 -13.06 -17.31 4.35
N ASN A 261 -13.15 -16.49 5.39
CA ASN A 261 -12.06 -16.18 6.32
C ASN A 261 -10.76 -15.82 5.56
N SER A 262 -10.90 -15.03 4.51
CA SER A 262 -9.83 -14.68 3.59
C SER A 262 -10.11 -13.33 2.92
N TYR A 263 -9.11 -12.74 2.29
CA TYR A 263 -9.29 -11.57 1.46
C TYR A 263 -9.70 -11.94 0.03
N LEU A 264 -10.74 -11.29 -0.47
CA LEU A 264 -11.09 -11.24 -1.88
C LEU A 264 -10.36 -10.07 -2.55
N THR A 265 -9.95 -10.28 -3.79
CA THR A 265 -9.30 -9.25 -4.59
C THR A 265 -9.96 -9.10 -5.94
N THR A 266 -10.13 -7.87 -6.38
CA THR A 266 -10.64 -7.56 -7.71
C THR A 266 -9.97 -6.31 -8.24
N ALA A 267 -9.93 -6.17 -9.55
CA ALA A 267 -9.34 -5.02 -10.22
C ALA A 267 -10.15 -4.61 -11.44
N SER A 268 -9.87 -3.43 -11.96
CA SER A 268 -10.41 -2.96 -13.22
C SER A 268 -9.40 -2.00 -13.84
N CYS A 269 -9.21 -2.13 -15.14
CA CYS A 269 -8.39 -1.18 -15.88
C CYS A 269 -9.14 0.14 -16.06
N GLY A 270 -8.39 1.25 -16.06
CA GLY A 270 -8.91 2.53 -16.48
C GLY A 270 -8.90 2.64 -18.01
N TRP A 271 -9.58 3.66 -18.54
CA TRP A 271 -9.40 4.08 -19.92
C TRP A 271 -8.18 5.00 -20.06
N TYR A 272 -7.49 4.93 -21.19
CA TYR A 272 -6.35 5.77 -21.53
C TYR A 272 -6.63 6.42 -22.89
N ASP A 273 -6.63 7.74 -22.94
CA ASP A 273 -6.73 8.45 -24.22
C ASP A 273 -5.40 8.38 -24.98
N ASP A 274 -5.49 8.23 -26.30
CA ASP A 274 -4.36 8.13 -27.24
C ASP A 274 -3.70 9.51 -27.54
N ASN A 275 -3.86 10.52 -26.66
CA ASN A 275 -3.35 11.89 -26.88
C ASN A 275 -1.85 12.03 -26.59
#